data_AF-A0A956U156-F1
#
_entry.id   AF-A0A956U156-F1
#
_cell.length_a   1.000
_cell.length_b   1.000
_cell.length_c   1.000
_cell.angle_alpha   90.00
_cell.angle_beta   90.00
_cell.angle_gamma   90.00
#
_symmetry.space_group_name_H-M   'P 1'
#
loop_
_entity.id
_entity.type
_entity.pdbx_description
1 polymer ?
#
loop_
_entity_poly.entity_id
_entity_poly.type
_entity_poly.pdbx_seq_one_letter_code
_entity_poly.pdbx_strand_id
1 'polypeptide(L)'
;MAKVKSTEGINSISKLLGDEADYLLNHKSKTVSKSQLHLPGPDFVDRIYIPSDRPNSVLRNLQLMYNTGRLAGTGYMSILPVDQGIEHSAGASFAPNPIYFDPENIVKLAI
;
A
#
# COMPACT_ATOMS: atom_id res chain seq x y z
N MET A 1 2.30 19.95 -22.57
CA MET A 1 3.60 19.30 -22.81
C MET A 1 4.52 19.64 -21.65
N ALA A 2 4.66 18.74 -20.68
CA ALA A 2 5.78 18.69 -19.73
C ALA A 2 5.86 17.25 -19.23
N LYS A 3 6.66 16.42 -19.91
CA LYS A 3 7.03 15.10 -19.42
C LYS A 3 7.90 15.32 -18.19
N VAL A 4 7.37 15.08 -17.00
CA VAL A 4 8.21 14.93 -15.80
C VAL A 4 9.01 13.64 -16.02
N LYS A 5 10.28 13.80 -16.36
CA LYS A 5 11.21 12.69 -16.55
C LYS A 5 11.49 12.08 -15.17
N SER A 6 10.78 11.01 -14.84
CA SER A 6 11.13 10.14 -13.71
C SER A 6 12.37 9.31 -14.07
N THR A 7 13.53 9.96 -14.15
CA THR A 7 14.84 9.32 -14.29
C THR A 7 15.81 9.97 -13.33
N GLU A 8 15.49 9.94 -12.04
CA GLU A 8 16.53 10.10 -11.03
C GLU A 8 16.32 9.03 -9.95
N GLY A 9 17.16 8.00 -9.97
CA GLY A 9 17.19 6.94 -8.95
C GLY A 9 17.67 7.47 -7.59
N ILE A 10 18.01 6.59 -6.65
CA ILE A 10 18.39 6.91 -5.24
C ILE A 10 19.25 8.18 -5.06
N ASN A 11 20.13 8.50 -6.00
CA ASN A 11 20.96 9.71 -6.00
C ASN A 11 20.18 11.04 -5.98
N SER A 12 18.97 11.12 -6.54
CA SER A 12 18.12 12.32 -6.40
C SER A 12 17.57 12.48 -5.01
N ILE A 13 17.21 11.37 -4.38
CA ILE A 13 16.68 11.35 -3.03
C ILE A 13 17.75 11.90 -2.09
N SER A 14 18.99 11.41 -2.20
CA SER A 14 20.10 11.95 -1.39
C SER A 14 20.34 13.44 -1.64
N LYS A 15 20.21 13.92 -2.88
CA LYS A 15 20.35 15.35 -3.20
C LYS A 15 19.22 16.20 -2.61
N LEU A 16 17.98 15.70 -2.62
CA LEU A 16 16.82 16.37 -2.04
C LEU A 16 16.90 16.45 -0.52
N LEU A 17 17.43 15.40 0.12
CA LEU A 17 17.60 15.33 1.56
C LEU A 17 18.82 16.11 2.07
N GLY A 18 19.77 16.46 1.19
CA GLY A 18 20.92 17.29 1.50
C GLY A 18 21.71 16.76 2.71
N ASP A 19 21.90 17.61 3.71
CA ASP A 19 22.70 17.29 4.91
C ASP A 19 22.05 16.21 5.79
N GLU A 20 20.73 15.99 5.68
CA GLU A 20 20.01 14.97 6.45
C GLU A 20 20.03 13.58 5.79
N ALA A 21 20.56 13.49 4.56
CA ALA A 21 20.49 12.27 3.76
C ALA A 21 21.09 11.06 4.48
N ASP A 22 22.25 11.23 5.10
CA ASP A 22 22.92 10.14 5.83
C ASP A 22 22.09 9.68 7.03
N TYR A 23 21.60 10.63 7.83
CA TYR A 23 20.79 10.36 9.01
C TYR A 23 19.50 9.61 8.67
N LEU A 24 18.77 10.03 7.64
CA LEU A 24 17.46 9.48 7.28
C LEU A 24 17.57 8.15 6.52
N LEU A 25 18.47 8.05 5.54
CA LEU A 25 18.56 6.87 4.67
C LEU A 25 19.24 5.69 5.38
N ASN A 26 20.17 5.95 6.31
CA ASN A 26 20.86 4.92 7.08
C ASN A 26 20.23 4.65 8.45
N HIS A 27 19.13 5.33 8.80
CA HIS A 27 18.44 5.09 10.06
C HIS A 27 18.01 3.63 10.20
N LYS A 28 18.40 3.00 11.31
CA LYS A 28 17.88 1.71 11.74
C LYS A 28 17.20 1.90 13.09
N SER A 29 15.89 1.63 13.13
CA SER A 29 15.13 1.68 14.38
C SER A 29 15.73 0.71 15.39
N LYS A 30 16.02 1.23 16.60
CA LYS A 30 16.49 0.44 17.76
C LYS A 30 15.36 0.12 18.75
N THR A 31 14.17 0.68 18.52
CA THR A 31 13.04 0.63 19.47
C THR A 31 12.31 -0.70 19.44
N VAL A 32 12.12 -1.28 18.25
CA VAL A 32 11.41 -2.56 18.07
C VAL A 32 12.33 -3.53 17.34
N SER A 33 12.51 -4.72 17.91
CA SER A 33 13.34 -5.74 17.28
C SER A 33 12.65 -6.30 16.03
N LYS A 34 13.41 -6.49 14.95
CA LYS A 34 12.90 -7.10 13.72
C LYS A 34 12.27 -8.48 13.95
N SER A 35 12.74 -9.20 14.97
CA SER A 35 12.19 -10.51 15.37
C SER A 35 10.75 -10.46 15.88
N GLN A 36 10.26 -9.28 16.29
CA GLN A 36 8.89 -9.10 16.77
C GLN A 36 7.90 -8.81 15.62
N LEU A 37 8.38 -8.70 14.38
CA LEU A 37 7.55 -8.39 13.23
C LEU A 37 7.02 -9.66 12.58
N HIS A 38 5.71 -9.73 12.38
CA HIS A 38 5.09 -10.70 11.51
C HIS A 38 5.17 -10.22 10.06
N LEU A 39 6.21 -10.65 9.35
CA LEU A 39 6.43 -10.25 7.97
C LEU A 39 5.47 -10.98 7.02
N PRO A 40 5.00 -10.31 5.95
CA PRO A 40 4.29 -10.93 4.84
C PRO A 40 5.07 -12.08 4.22
N GLY A 41 4.35 -13.11 3.77
CA GLY A 41 4.91 -14.23 3.03
C GLY A 41 3.82 -15.12 2.42
N PRO A 42 4.18 -16.08 1.56
CA PRO A 42 3.21 -17.01 0.97
C PRO A 42 2.41 -17.80 2.02
N ASP A 43 2.98 -17.99 3.21
CA ASP A 43 2.40 -18.70 4.36
C ASP A 43 1.62 -17.78 5.31
N PHE A 44 1.41 -16.50 4.98
CA PHE A 44 0.94 -15.50 5.95
C PHE A 44 -0.41 -15.86 6.56
N VAL A 45 -1.34 -16.40 5.75
CA VAL A 45 -2.65 -16.82 6.25
C VAL A 45 -2.54 -17.97 7.24
N ASP A 46 -1.71 -18.96 6.91
CA ASP A 46 -1.48 -20.13 7.77
C ASP A 46 -0.77 -19.75 9.08
N ARG A 47 0.26 -18.92 8.98
CA ARG A 47 1.10 -18.54 10.12
C ARG A 47 0.40 -17.53 11.05
N ILE A 48 -0.41 -16.61 10.52
CA ILE A 48 -0.94 -15.47 11.28
C ILE A 48 -2.45 -15.57 11.54
N TYR A 49 -3.24 -15.97 10.54
CA TYR A 49 -4.71 -15.93 10.67
C TYR A 49 -5.30 -17.25 11.18
N ILE A 50 -4.76 -18.42 10.81
CA ILE A 50 -5.27 -19.72 11.29
C ILE A 50 -5.29 -19.83 12.82
N PRO A 51 -4.26 -19.38 13.58
CA PRO A 51 -4.27 -19.52 15.04
C PRO A 51 -5.26 -18.58 15.76
N SER A 52 -6.00 -17.74 15.03
CA SER A 52 -6.97 -16.80 15.62
C SER A 52 -8.38 -17.40 15.72
N ASP A 53 -9.27 -16.76 16.46
CA ASP A 53 -10.68 -17.16 16.63
C ASP A 53 -11.58 -16.81 15.41
N ARG A 54 -11.00 -16.77 14.22
CA ARG A 54 -11.75 -16.45 12.99
C ARG A 54 -12.46 -17.71 12.48
N PRO A 55 -13.73 -17.62 12.07
CA PRO A 55 -14.42 -18.76 11.49
C PRO A 55 -13.81 -19.13 10.12
N ASN A 56 -13.96 -20.40 9.73
CA ASN A 56 -13.41 -20.93 8.48
C ASN A 56 -13.83 -20.15 7.24
N SER A 57 -15.03 -19.55 7.23
CA SER A 57 -15.51 -18.71 6.13
C SER A 57 -14.66 -17.44 5.97
N VAL A 58 -14.25 -16.82 7.08
CA VAL A 58 -13.37 -15.63 7.07
C VAL A 58 -11.97 -16.01 6.63
N LEU A 59 -11.42 -17.13 7.13
CA LEU A 59 -10.11 -17.62 6.71
C LEU A 59 -10.06 -17.93 5.21
N ARG A 60 -11.11 -18.56 4.67
CA ARG A 60 -11.25 -18.80 3.23
C ARG A 60 -11.26 -17.49 2.43
N ASN A 61 -12.01 -16.48 2.88
CA ASN A 61 -12.07 -15.19 2.19
C ASN A 61 -10.74 -14.45 2.24
N LEU A 62 -10.03 -14.49 3.38
CA LEU A 62 -8.67 -13.97 3.50
C LEU A 62 -7.74 -14.68 2.51
N GLN A 63 -7.77 -16.00 2.44
CA GLN A 63 -6.96 -16.77 1.49
C GLN A 63 -7.22 -16.36 0.04
N LEU A 64 -8.49 -16.15 -0.33
CA LEU A 64 -8.86 -15.66 -1.67
C LEU A 64 -8.27 -14.28 -1.94
N MET A 65 -8.36 -13.34 -0.99
CA MET A 65 -7.79 -11.99 -1.17
C MET A 65 -6.26 -12.01 -1.31
N TYR A 66 -5.56 -12.80 -0.48
CA TYR A 66 -4.10 -12.90 -0.52
C TYR A 66 -3.55 -13.69 -1.71
N ASN A 67 -4.37 -14.52 -2.38
CA ASN A 67 -3.96 -15.34 -3.53
C ASN A 67 -4.58 -14.89 -4.86
N THR A 68 -5.06 -13.65 -4.96
CA THR A 68 -5.58 -13.09 -6.21
C THR A 68 -4.88 -11.77 -6.58
N GLY A 69 -4.96 -11.40 -7.86
CA GLY A 69 -4.36 -10.17 -8.37
C GLY A 69 -2.83 -10.21 -8.48
N ARG A 70 -2.22 -9.03 -8.64
CA ARG A 70 -0.77 -8.89 -8.92
C ARG A 70 0.14 -9.30 -7.75
N LEU A 71 -0.37 -9.25 -6.52
CA LEU A 71 0.38 -9.57 -5.30
C LEU A 71 0.06 -10.98 -4.76
N ALA A 72 -0.66 -11.79 -5.54
CA ALA A 72 -1.05 -13.14 -5.16
C ALA A 72 0.15 -13.96 -4.64
N GLY A 73 -0.02 -14.59 -3.48
CA GLY A 73 0.98 -15.49 -2.90
C GLY A 73 2.23 -14.78 -2.33
N THR A 74 2.30 -13.45 -2.36
CA THR A 74 3.42 -12.70 -1.74
C THR A 74 3.19 -12.46 -0.26
N GLY A 75 1.96 -12.63 0.23
CA GLY A 75 1.50 -12.21 1.56
C GLY A 75 1.26 -10.71 1.69
N TYR A 76 1.55 -9.91 0.66
CA TYR A 76 1.19 -8.50 0.60
C TYR A 76 -0.23 -8.34 0.04
N MET A 77 -0.97 -7.37 0.59
CA MET A 77 -2.30 -6.99 0.13
C MET A 77 -2.34 -5.47 -0.08
N SER A 78 -2.81 -5.04 -1.24
CA SER A 78 -2.99 -3.63 -1.58
C SER A 78 -4.47 -3.34 -1.69
N ILE A 79 -4.95 -2.40 -0.88
CA ILE A 79 -6.35 -1.96 -0.87
C ILE A 79 -6.38 -0.51 -1.32
N LEU A 80 -7.18 -0.21 -2.32
CA LEU A 80 -7.47 1.16 -2.76
C LEU A 80 -8.71 1.66 -1.99
N PRO A 81 -8.58 2.58 -1.02
CA PRO A 81 -9.72 3.20 -0.38
C PRO A 81 -10.41 4.15 -1.38
N VAL A 82 -11.74 4.05 -1.49
CA VAL A 82 -12.56 4.81 -2.47
C VAL A 82 -13.77 5.51 -1.83
N ASP A 83 -13.83 5.51 -0.50
CA ASP A 83 -14.88 6.10 0.34
C ASP A 83 -14.73 7.62 0.57
N GLN A 84 -13.59 8.19 0.19
CA GLN A 84 -13.25 9.61 0.42
C GLN A 84 -14.31 10.61 -0.10
N GLY A 85 -14.96 10.30 -1.22
CA GLY A 85 -16.00 11.16 -1.80
C GLY A 85 -17.25 11.33 -0.93
N ILE A 86 -17.52 10.35 -0.05
CA ILE A 86 -18.63 10.38 0.91
C ILE A 86 -18.20 11.12 2.18
N GLU A 87 -16.99 10.84 2.67
CA GLU A 87 -16.51 11.38 3.95
C GLU A 87 -16.20 12.87 3.90
N HIS A 88 -15.61 13.36 2.80
CA HIS A 88 -15.13 14.75 2.69
C HIS A 88 -15.86 15.56 1.61
N SER A 89 -16.97 15.05 1.08
CA SER A 89 -17.67 15.54 -0.11
C SER A 89 -16.86 15.38 -1.41
N ALA A 90 -17.57 15.12 -2.51
CA ALA A 90 -16.98 14.97 -3.84
C ALA A 90 -16.19 16.23 -4.28
N GLY A 91 -16.66 17.42 -3.87
CA GLY A 91 -16.02 18.70 -4.16
C GLY A 91 -14.60 18.79 -3.62
N ALA A 92 -14.38 18.48 -2.33
CA ALA A 92 -13.05 18.55 -1.73
C ALA A 92 -12.14 17.41 -2.19
N SER A 93 -12.71 16.23 -2.47
CA SER A 93 -11.95 15.02 -2.78
C SER A 93 -11.47 14.98 -4.23
N PHE A 94 -12.25 15.52 -5.17
CA PHE A 94 -11.97 15.37 -6.60
C PHE A 94 -11.68 16.69 -7.32
N ALA A 95 -11.80 17.86 -6.67
CA ALA A 95 -11.41 19.13 -7.27
C ALA A 95 -9.96 19.19 -7.80
N PRO A 96 -8.94 18.58 -7.13
CA PRO A 96 -7.58 18.57 -7.66
C PRO A 96 -7.42 17.76 -8.95
N ASN A 97 -8.28 16.76 -9.17
CA ASN A 97 -8.30 15.97 -10.39
C ASN A 97 -9.73 15.64 -10.83
N PRO A 98 -10.38 16.57 -11.59
CA PRO A 98 -11.80 16.51 -11.86
C PRO A 98 -12.29 15.28 -12.63
N ILE A 99 -11.41 14.53 -13.28
CA ILE A 99 -11.81 13.29 -13.98
C ILE A 99 -12.39 12.26 -13.02
N TYR A 100 -12.00 12.29 -11.74
CA TYR A 100 -12.47 11.34 -10.73
C TYR A 100 -13.83 11.69 -10.12
N PHE A 101 -14.47 12.78 -10.56
CA PHE A 101 -15.92 12.96 -10.32
C PHE A 101 -16.74 11.90 -11.05
N ASP A 102 -16.22 11.35 -12.14
CA ASP A 102 -16.79 10.16 -12.78
C ASP A 102 -16.26 8.89 -12.08
N PRO A 103 -17.12 8.12 -11.39
CA PRO A 103 -16.70 6.92 -10.67
C PRO A 103 -16.10 5.84 -11.59
N GLU A 104 -16.37 5.87 -12.90
CA GLU A 104 -15.74 4.94 -13.85
C GLU A 104 -14.21 5.06 -13.84
N ASN A 105 -13.69 6.27 -13.63
CA ASN A 105 -12.24 6.51 -13.61
C ASN A 105 -11.58 5.93 -12.35
N ILE A 106 -12.32 5.80 -11.24
CA ILE A 106 -11.84 5.10 -10.03
C ILE A 106 -11.69 3.60 -10.31
N VAL A 107 -12.65 3.00 -11.01
CA VAL A 107 -12.59 1.59 -11.39
C VAL A 107 -11.43 1.34 -12.36
N LYS A 108 -11.22 2.22 -13.34
CA LYS A 108 -10.08 2.14 -14.28
C LYS A 108 -8.73 2.21 -13.56
N LEU A 109 -8.62 3.00 -12.49
CA LEU A 109 -7.41 3.09 -11.67
C LEU A 109 -7.12 1.78 -10.90
N ALA A 110 -8.16 1.04 -10.51
CA ALA A 110 -8.03 -0.17 -9.70
C ALA A 110 -7.57 -1.41 -10.49
N ILE A 111 -7.52 -1.35 -11.83
CA ILE A 111 -7.24 -2.50 -12.73
C ILE A 111 -5.79 -2.54 -13.17
#